data_AF-A0A0H2U0F1-F1
#
_entry.id   AF-A0A0H2U0F1-F1
#
_cell.length_a   1.000
_cell.length_b   1.000
_cell.length_c   1.000
_cell.angle_alpha   90.00
_cell.angle_beta   90.00
_cell.angle_gamma   90.00
#
_symmetry.space_group_name_H-M   'P 1'
#
loop_
_entity.id
_entity.type
_entity.pdbx_description
1 polymer ?
#
loop_
_entity_poly.entity_id
_entity_poly.type
_entity_poly.pdbx_seq_one_letter_code
_entity_poly.pdbx_strand_id
1 'polypeptide(L)'
;MAMRRGITTGKACSGCRKKKRKCDGLTPCSNCRARQDQCTYNQTQWTSKDGLRSEILEYKKREAIAETVIDALRSPTRGGPVLEQLQRGESL
;
A
#
# COMPACT_ATOMS: atom_id res chain seq x y z
N MET A 1 -1.09 -45.36 -12.00
CA MET A 1 -0.38 -44.20 -11.43
C MET A 1 -1.35 -43.42 -10.54
N ALA A 2 -1.21 -43.53 -9.21
CA ALA A 2 -2.15 -42.96 -8.27
C ALA A 2 -2.07 -41.42 -8.27
N MET A 3 -3.17 -40.77 -8.60
CA MET A 3 -3.36 -39.31 -8.49
C MET A 3 -3.25 -38.96 -7.00
N ARG A 4 -2.05 -38.53 -6.55
CA ARG A 4 -1.83 -38.03 -5.18
C ARG A 4 -2.93 -37.00 -4.91
N ARG A 5 -3.79 -37.26 -3.90
CA ARG A 5 -4.78 -36.29 -3.41
C ARG A 5 -3.97 -35.09 -2.90
N GLY A 6 -3.77 -34.12 -3.79
CA GLY A 6 -2.84 -33.03 -3.59
C GLY A 6 -3.23 -32.24 -2.35
N ILE A 7 -2.25 -31.98 -1.50
CA ILE A 7 -2.33 -31.08 -0.35
C ILE A 7 -2.86 -29.74 -0.87
N THR A 8 -4.15 -29.49 -0.67
CA THR A 8 -4.77 -28.21 -1.01
C THR A 8 -4.60 -27.29 0.18
N THR A 9 -3.79 -26.25 0.00
CA THR A 9 -3.69 -25.17 0.99
C THR A 9 -5.02 -24.41 1.09
N GLY A 10 -5.39 -23.97 2.30
CA GLY A 10 -6.58 -23.14 2.52
C GLY A 10 -6.53 -21.79 1.81
N LYS A 11 -5.34 -21.30 1.45
CA LYS A 11 -5.14 -20.06 0.69
C LYS A 11 -4.27 -20.34 -0.54
N ALA A 12 -4.84 -20.24 -1.74
CA ALA A 12 -4.07 -20.30 -2.98
C ALA A 12 -3.30 -18.99 -3.23
N CYS A 13 -2.14 -19.07 -3.90
CA CYS A 13 -1.44 -17.88 -4.40
C CYS A 13 -2.28 -17.13 -5.44
N SER A 14 -1.97 -15.86 -5.67
CA SER A 14 -2.65 -14.97 -6.63
C SER A 14 -2.70 -15.57 -8.04
N GLY A 15 -1.60 -16.16 -8.51
CA GLY A 15 -1.49 -16.79 -9.83
C GLY A 15 -2.42 -18.00 -9.97
N CYS A 16 -2.38 -18.94 -9.01
CA CYS A 16 -3.27 -20.09 -8.99
C CYS A 16 -4.74 -19.68 -8.81
N ARG A 17 -5.02 -18.68 -7.97
CA ARG A 17 -6.38 -18.17 -7.74
C ARG A 17 -6.96 -17.53 -9.00
N LYS A 18 -6.21 -16.66 -9.69
CA LYS A 18 -6.60 -16.02 -10.96
C LYS A 18 -6.88 -17.06 -12.05
N LYS A 19 -6.04 -18.10 -12.11
CA LYS A 19 -6.11 -19.14 -13.15
C LYS A 19 -6.96 -20.36 -12.76
N LYS A 20 -7.62 -20.34 -11.59
CA LYS A 20 -8.47 -21.43 -11.03
C LYS A 20 -7.78 -22.81 -10.99
N ARG A 21 -6.49 -22.84 -10.63
CA ARG A 21 -5.68 -24.09 -10.55
C ARG A 21 -5.44 -24.48 -9.09
N LYS A 22 -5.17 -25.76 -8.86
CA LYS A 22 -4.77 -26.26 -7.54
C LYS A 22 -3.47 -25.60 -7.10
N CYS A 23 -3.42 -25.13 -5.87
CA CYS A 23 -2.24 -24.55 -5.25
C CYS A 23 -1.79 -25.46 -4.10
N ASP A 24 -0.50 -25.71 -4.02
CA ASP A 24 0.14 -26.53 -2.98
C ASP A 24 0.66 -25.72 -1.80
N GLY A 25 0.55 -24.38 -1.85
CA GLY A 25 0.93 -23.52 -0.71
C GLY A 25 2.42 -23.17 -0.62
N LEU A 26 3.27 -23.74 -1.47
CA LEU A 26 4.70 -23.45 -1.48
C LEU A 26 4.97 -22.07 -2.10
N THR A 27 6.15 -21.51 -1.83
CA THR A 27 6.60 -20.23 -2.40
C THR A 27 7.94 -20.43 -3.11
N PRO A 28 7.99 -20.48 -4.45
CA PRO A 28 6.86 -20.50 -5.39
C PRO A 28 6.12 -21.86 -5.42
N CYS A 29 4.81 -21.81 -5.63
CA CYS A 29 3.95 -23.00 -5.68
C CYS A 29 4.31 -23.88 -6.88
N SER A 30 4.13 -25.21 -6.84
CA SER A 30 4.64 -26.08 -7.91
C SER A 30 4.07 -25.76 -9.29
N ASN A 31 2.80 -25.32 -9.36
CA ASN A 31 2.17 -24.89 -10.60
C ASN A 31 2.75 -23.59 -11.14
N CYS A 32 3.03 -22.62 -10.27
CA CYS A 32 3.66 -21.37 -10.70
C CYS A 32 5.10 -21.60 -11.12
N ARG A 33 5.86 -22.44 -10.40
CA ARG A 33 7.22 -22.81 -10.75
C ARG A 33 7.30 -23.47 -12.13
N ALA A 34 6.45 -24.47 -12.40
CA ALA A 34 6.45 -25.21 -13.66
C ALA A 34 6.07 -24.34 -14.88
N ARG A 35 5.33 -23.25 -14.66
CA ARG A 35 4.83 -22.36 -15.72
C ARG A 35 5.53 -21.02 -15.75
N GLN A 36 6.54 -20.84 -14.89
CA GLN A 36 7.25 -19.57 -14.70
C GLN A 36 6.28 -18.39 -14.47
N ASP A 37 5.19 -18.66 -13.76
CA ASP A 37 4.18 -17.66 -13.41
C ASP A 37 4.58 -16.91 -12.13
N GLN A 38 4.14 -15.66 -12.03
CA GLN A 38 4.27 -14.90 -10.78
C GLN A 38 3.46 -15.57 -9.65
N CYS A 39 4.17 -15.98 -8.59
CA CYS A 39 3.59 -16.61 -7.40
C CYS A 39 3.62 -15.63 -6.22
N THR A 40 2.54 -14.90 -5.98
CA THR A 40 2.45 -13.99 -4.84
C THR A 40 1.32 -14.38 -3.89
N TYR A 41 1.61 -14.36 -2.60
CA TYR A 41 0.60 -14.46 -1.55
C TYR A 41 0.41 -13.06 -0.99
N ASN A 42 -0.58 -12.32 -1.48
CA ASN A 42 -0.83 -11.00 -0.91
C ASN A 42 -1.38 -11.17 0.51
N GLN A 43 -0.73 -10.55 1.48
CA GLN A 43 -1.28 -10.39 2.82
C GLN A 43 -2.25 -9.23 2.73
N THR A 44 -3.55 -9.52 2.83
CA THR A 44 -4.54 -8.45 3.01
C THR A 44 -4.21 -7.81 4.35
N GLN A 45 -3.74 -6.56 4.34
CA GLN A 45 -3.62 -5.78 5.57
C GLN A 45 -5.05 -5.53 6.06
N TRP A 46 -5.37 -6.03 7.24
CA TRP A 46 -6.70 -5.83 7.83
C TRP A 46 -6.71 -4.48 8.55
N THR A 47 -6.95 -3.42 7.78
CA THR A 47 -7.29 -2.11 8.33
C THR A 47 -8.80 -2.02 8.39
N SER A 48 -9.37 -1.61 9.53
CA SER A 48 -10.79 -1.33 9.59
C SER A 48 -11.14 -0.22 8.58
N LYS A 49 -12.35 -0.26 8.04
CA LYS A 49 -12.85 0.80 7.14
C LYS A 49 -12.72 2.18 7.78
N ASP A 50 -12.98 2.27 9.09
CA ASP A 50 -12.87 3.51 9.84
C ASP A 50 -11.41 3.93 10.08
N GLY A 51 -10.48 2.98 10.27
CA GLY A 51 -9.05 3.27 10.30
C GLY A 51 -8.56 3.90 8.99
N LEU A 52 -8.93 3.32 7.84
CA LEU A 52 -8.60 3.89 6.52
C LEU A 52 -9.20 5.28 6.32
N ARG A 53 -10.43 5.51 6.80
CA ARG A 53 -11.07 6.83 6.72
C ARG A 53 -10.34 7.87 7.56
N SER A 54 -9.97 7.52 8.79
CA SER A 54 -9.20 8.40 9.65
C SER A 54 -7.85 8.73 9.05
N GLU A 55 -7.16 7.75 8.47
CA GLU A 55 -5.87 7.95 7.80
C GLU A 55 -6.01 8.90 6.60
N ILE A 56 -7.05 8.71 5.77
CA ILE A 56 -7.35 9.61 4.65
C ILE A 56 -7.61 11.05 5.14
N LEU A 57 -8.37 11.22 6.23
CA LEU A 57 -8.65 12.54 6.80
C LEU A 57 -7.38 13.21 7.33
N GLU A 58 -6.50 12.44 7.98
CA GLU A 58 -5.21 12.96 8.45
C GLU A 58 -4.32 13.40 7.30
N TYR A 59 -4.20 12.59 6.24
CA TYR A 59 -3.44 12.97 5.06
C TYR A 59 -3.98 14.23 4.40
N LYS A 60 -5.31 14.33 4.23
CA LYS A 60 -5.94 15.55 3.69
C LYS A 60 -5.67 16.78 4.55
N LYS A 61 -5.65 16.64 5.87
CA LYS A 61 -5.31 17.73 6.78
C LYS A 61 -3.86 18.18 6.58
N ARG A 62 -2.93 17.24 6.45
CA ARG A 62 -1.51 17.54 6.21
C ARG A 62 -1.31 18.20 4.84
N GLU A 63 -2.02 17.73 3.82
CA GLU A 63 -2.01 18.32 2.47
C GLU A 63 -2.50 19.76 2.48
N ALA A 64 -3.64 20.05 3.14
CA ALA A 64 -4.17 21.41 3.25
C ALA A 64 -3.21 22.38 3.94
N ILE A 65 -2.51 21.92 4.98
CA ILE A 65 -1.45 22.72 5.63
C ILE A 65 -0.31 22.97 4.65
N ALA A 66 0.19 21.93 3.99
CA ALA A 66 1.29 22.05 3.03
C ALA A 66 0.96 23.01 1.88
N GLU A 67 -0.27 22.96 1.34
CA GLU A 67 -0.74 23.90 0.32
C GLU A 67 -0.76 25.34 0.83
N THR A 68 -1.26 25.55 2.04
CA THR A 68 -1.27 26.89 2.67
C THR A 68 0.15 27.45 2.80
N VAL A 69 1.11 26.62 3.19
CA VAL A 69 2.53 27.02 3.24
C VAL A 69 3.03 27.36 1.85
N ILE A 70 2.81 26.49 0.86
CA ILE A 70 3.28 26.71 -0.52
C ILE A 70 2.73 28.02 -1.09
N ASP A 71 1.45 28.31 -0.87
CA ASP A 71 0.83 29.55 -1.34
C ASP A 71 1.36 30.78 -0.63
N ALA A 72 1.61 30.69 0.68
CA ALA A 72 2.25 31.79 1.42
C ALA A 72 3.68 32.06 0.91
N LEU A 73 4.43 31.01 0.56
CA LEU A 73 5.78 31.10 -0.01
C LEU A 73 5.80 31.68 -1.43
N ARG A 74 4.76 31.44 -2.23
CA ARG A 74 4.62 32.05 -3.57
C ARG A 74 4.40 33.56 -3.51
N SER A 75 3.93 34.11 -2.39
CA SER A 75 3.69 35.54 -2.24
C SER A 75 5.01 36.32 -2.12
N PRO A 76 5.27 37.32 -2.98
CA PRO A 76 6.51 38.10 -2.93
C PRO A 76 6.71 38.88 -1.63
N THR A 77 5.62 39.25 -0.96
CA THR A 77 5.63 40.08 0.25
C THR A 77 5.54 39.26 1.54
N ARG A 78 4.96 38.07 1.49
CA ARG A 78 4.75 37.20 2.67
C ARG A 78 5.69 35.99 2.71
N GLY A 79 6.33 35.64 1.60
CA GLY A 79 7.18 34.46 1.51
C GLY A 79 8.43 34.53 2.40
N GLY A 80 9.09 35.70 2.47
CA GLY A 80 10.28 35.91 3.30
C GLY A 80 10.05 35.62 4.79
N PRO A 81 9.07 36.27 5.43
CA PRO A 81 8.73 36.01 6.83
C PRO A 81 8.33 34.56 7.11
N VAL A 82 7.58 33.91 6.21
CA VAL A 82 7.14 32.52 6.37
C VAL A 82 8.31 31.54 6.27
N LEU A 83 9.27 31.78 5.36
CA LEU A 83 10.51 30.98 5.29
C LEU A 83 11.31 31.06 6.58
N GLU A 84 11.41 32.26 7.16
CA GLU A 84 12.16 32.48 8.38
C GLU A 84 11.52 31.77 9.58
N GLN A 85 10.18 31.81 9.71
CA GLN A 85 9.44 31.08 10.74
C GLN A 85 9.64 29.56 10.64
N LEU A 86 9.57 29.02 9.41
CA LEU A 86 9.81 27.59 9.17
C LEU A 86 11.24 27.17 9.50
N GLN A 87 12.23 27.98 9.17
CA GLN A 87 13.64 27.71 9.50
C GLN A 87 13.90 27.72 11.01
N ARG A 88 13.12 28.49 11.78
CA ARG A 88 13.14 28.52 13.24
C ARG A 88 12.34 27.38 13.89
N GLY A 89 11.59 26.60 13.10
CA GLY A 89 10.74 25.52 13.60
C GLY A 89 9.44 25.99 14.25
N GLU A 90 9.01 27.22 13.97
CA GLU A 90 7.74 27.76 14.47
C GLU A 90 6.56 27.17 13.69
N SER A 91 5.45 26.92 14.38
CA SER A 91 4.21 26.45 13.74
C SER A 91 3.52 27.59 13.00
N LEU A 92 3.13 27.35 11.75
CA LEU A 92 2.32 28.25 10.91
C LEU A 92 0.83 28.17 11.24
#